data_AF-A0A4S2RJP3-F1
#
_entry.id   AF-A0A4S2RJP3-F1
#
_cell.length_a   1.000
_cell.length_b   1.000
_cell.length_c   1.000
_cell.angle_alpha   90.00
_cell.angle_beta   90.00
_cell.angle_gamma   90.00
#
_symmetry.space_group_name_H-M   'P 1'
#
loop_
_entity.id
_entity.type
_entity.pdbx_description
1 polymer ?
#
loop_
_entity_poly.entity_id
_entity_poly.type
_entity_poly.pdbx_seq_one_letter_code
_entity_poly.pdbx_strand_id
1 'polypeptide(L)'
;MECDVCGRAMWRWPALPTTGEEEIWSCSWCHAATHVGGEWFEVSRPPYLPVDMRWERAVADGLPVDVSHAFGLFDRTLCGIQEAGMSPSDHWWLPERENACSACREAAGVIDDRWPQAMRGENARVSAARRL
;
A
#
# COMPACT_ATOMS: atom_id res chain seq x y z
N MET A 1 12.07 -10.70 3.05
CA MET A 1 11.01 -10.93 4.04
C MET A 1 9.85 -11.65 3.37
N GLU A 2 9.15 -12.53 4.08
CA GLU A 2 7.90 -13.16 3.60
C GLU A 2 6.69 -12.37 4.13
N CYS A 3 5.66 -12.23 3.30
CA CYS A 3 4.42 -11.55 3.66
C CYS A 3 3.59 -12.46 4.57
N ASP A 4 3.34 -12.02 5.79
CA ASP A 4 2.50 -12.70 6.77
C ASP A 4 1.02 -12.81 6.38
N VAL A 5 0.58 -12.06 5.36
CA VAL A 5 -0.78 -12.14 4.80
C VAL A 5 -0.92 -13.26 3.77
N CYS A 6 0.07 -13.44 2.89
CA CYS A 6 -0.07 -14.33 1.72
C CYS A 6 1.10 -15.30 1.47
N GLY A 7 2.13 -15.29 2.30
CA GLY A 7 3.31 -16.16 2.18
C GLY A 7 4.25 -15.82 1.03
N ARG A 8 4.04 -14.70 0.31
CA ARG A 8 4.89 -14.32 -0.84
C ARG A 8 6.06 -13.46 -0.40
N ALA A 9 7.14 -13.49 -1.18
CA ALA A 9 8.29 -12.62 -0.98
C ALA A 9 7.89 -11.14 -1.07
N MET A 10 8.40 -10.35 -0.14
CA MET A 10 8.22 -8.89 -0.08
C MET A 10 9.47 -8.19 -0.60
N TRP A 11 9.25 -7.01 -1.15
CA TRP A 11 10.31 -6.12 -1.59
C TRP A 11 10.59 -5.05 -0.54
N ARG A 12 11.87 -4.74 -0.32
CA ARG A 12 12.31 -3.68 0.61
C ARG A 12 12.41 -2.35 -0.11
N TRP A 13 11.80 -1.32 0.46
CA TRP A 13 11.93 0.05 -0.03
C TRP A 13 13.39 0.53 0.06
N PRO A 14 13.86 1.38 -0.85
CA PRO A 14 15.14 2.05 -0.68
C PRO A 14 15.11 2.84 0.62
N ALA A 15 16.15 2.72 1.44
CA ALA A 15 16.21 3.39 2.73
C ALA A 15 16.12 4.91 2.54
N LEU A 16 15.18 5.56 3.24
CA LEU A 16 15.19 7.01 3.37
C LEU A 16 16.26 7.42 4.40
N PRO A 17 16.99 8.53 4.20
CA PRO A 17 18.10 8.93 5.08
C PRO A 17 17.69 9.42 6.47
N THR A 18 16.41 9.37 6.85
CA THR A 18 15.93 9.94 8.11
C THR A 18 16.00 8.93 9.26
N THR A 19 16.76 9.34 10.27
CA THR A 19 16.95 8.79 11.63
C THR A 19 15.81 7.95 12.18
N GLY A 20 15.92 6.65 11.95
CA GLY A 20 15.08 5.59 12.47
C GLY A 20 15.30 4.41 11.56
N GLU A 21 15.88 3.32 12.06
CA GLU A 21 16.17 2.10 11.29
C GLU A 21 14.86 1.37 10.92
N GLU A 22 13.89 2.09 10.37
CA GLU A 22 12.61 1.59 9.89
C GLU A 22 12.74 1.19 8.43
N GLU A 23 12.91 -0.11 8.20
CA GLU A 23 12.76 -0.69 6.89
C GLU A 23 11.26 -0.83 6.57
N ILE A 24 10.84 -0.34 5.41
CA ILE A 24 9.51 -0.60 4.88
C ILE A 24 9.62 -1.72 3.84
N TRP A 25 8.80 -2.74 4.01
CA TRP A 25 8.67 -3.85 3.08
C TRP A 25 7.25 -3.86 2.51
N SER A 26 7.10 -4.15 1.21
CA SER A 26 5.77 -4.30 0.60
C SER A 26 5.64 -5.56 -0.23
N CYS A 27 4.46 -6.20 -0.13
CA CYS A 27 4.09 -7.31 -1.00
C CYS A 27 3.40 -6.77 -2.25
N SER A 28 3.98 -7.00 -3.42
CA SER A 28 3.38 -6.58 -4.70
C SER A 28 2.09 -7.32 -5.07
N TRP A 29 1.79 -8.43 -4.39
CA TRP A 29 0.60 -9.23 -4.67
C TRP A 29 -0.61 -8.81 -3.83
N CYS A 30 -0.47 -8.68 -2.51
CA CYS A 30 -1.58 -8.25 -1.65
C CYS A 30 -1.50 -6.79 -1.21
N HIS A 31 -0.43 -6.06 -1.55
CA HIS A 31 -0.22 -4.68 -1.09
C HIS A 31 -0.19 -4.54 0.45
N ALA A 32 0.23 -5.59 1.15
CA ALA A 32 0.58 -5.48 2.57
C ALA A 32 1.92 -4.75 2.71
N ALA A 33 1.99 -3.88 3.70
CA ALA A 33 3.23 -3.24 4.14
C ALA A 33 3.66 -3.82 5.50
N THR A 34 4.95 -4.00 5.68
CA THR A 34 5.56 -4.38 6.96
C THR A 34 6.65 -3.39 7.27
N HIS A 35 6.57 -2.76 8.43
CA HIS A 35 7.55 -1.83 8.97
C HIS A 35 8.41 -2.60 9.96
N VAL A 36 9.73 -2.49 9.82
CA VAL A 36 10.70 -3.16 10.69
C VAL A 36 11.62 -2.11 11.26
N GLY A 37 11.52 -1.81 12.56
CA GLY A 37 12.35 -0.79 13.19
C GLY A 37 11.75 -0.24 14.48
N GLY A 38 12.20 0.94 14.89
CA GLY A 38 11.88 1.53 16.19
C GLY A 38 12.81 1.09 17.31
N GLU A 39 12.62 1.65 18.51
CA GLU A 39 13.50 1.46 19.69
C GLU A 39 13.70 -0.01 20.09
N TRP A 40 12.76 -0.89 19.72
CA TRP A 40 12.75 -2.32 20.10
C TRP A 40 12.85 -3.29 18.92
N PHE A 41 13.22 -2.80 17.72
CA PHE A 41 13.24 -3.60 16.50
C PHE A 41 11.92 -4.35 16.27
N GLU A 42 10.80 -3.64 16.34
CA GLU A 42 9.49 -4.23 16.16
C GLU A 42 9.21 -4.48 14.68
N VAL A 43 8.59 -5.62 14.40
CA VAL A 43 7.94 -5.89 13.12
C VAL A 43 6.48 -5.51 13.30
N SER A 44 6.02 -4.51 12.54
CA SER A 44 4.63 -4.08 12.56
C SER A 44 4.00 -4.10 11.17
N ARG A 45 2.74 -4.56 11.11
CA ARG A 45 1.91 -4.54 9.91
C ARG A 45 0.72 -3.62 10.16
N PRO A 46 0.52 -2.55 9.38
CA PRO A 46 -0.69 -1.74 9.42
C PRO A 46 -1.95 -2.61 9.18
N PRO A 47 -3.10 -2.23 9.74
CA PRO A 47 -4.35 -2.92 9.47
C PRO A 47 -4.76 -2.83 8.00
N TYR A 48 -5.57 -3.78 7.53
CA TYR A 48 -6.27 -3.60 6.26
C TYR A 48 -7.39 -2.58 6.43
N LEU A 49 -7.17 -1.37 5.92
CA LEU A 49 -8.19 -0.32 5.90
C LEU A 49 -9.25 -0.60 4.82
N PRO A 50 -10.50 -0.13 5.02
CA PRO A 50 -11.54 -0.11 4.00
C PRO A 50 -11.08 0.57 2.69
N VAL A 51 -11.66 0.18 1.56
CA VAL A 51 -11.21 0.60 0.22
C VAL A 51 -11.19 2.13 0.03
N ASP A 52 -12.10 2.86 0.68
CA ASP A 52 -12.22 4.32 0.66
C ASP A 52 -11.16 5.04 1.52
N MET A 53 -10.42 4.30 2.34
CA MET A 53 -9.32 4.80 3.18
C MET A 53 -7.99 4.09 2.89
N ARG A 54 -7.94 3.26 1.85
CA ARG A 54 -6.80 2.38 1.56
C ARG A 54 -5.80 2.99 0.58
N TRP A 55 -6.31 3.73 -0.40
CA TRP A 55 -5.51 4.17 -1.54
C TRP A 55 -5.49 5.67 -1.59
N GLU A 56 -4.31 6.27 -1.61
CA GLU A 56 -4.14 7.68 -1.97
C GLU A 56 -4.43 7.88 -3.46
N ARG A 57 -4.85 9.08 -3.83
CA ARG A 57 -4.92 9.47 -5.24
C ARG A 57 -3.51 9.71 -5.79
N ALA A 58 -3.21 9.15 -6.94
CA ALA A 58 -1.96 9.39 -7.66
C ALA A 58 -1.94 10.79 -8.29
N VAL A 59 -0.79 11.45 -8.24
CA VAL A 59 -0.55 12.77 -8.85
C VAL A 59 0.73 12.68 -9.70
N ALA A 60 0.62 13.08 -10.96
CA ALA A 60 1.74 13.30 -11.88
C ALA A 60 1.25 14.12 -13.09
N ASP A 61 2.14 14.87 -13.74
CA ASP A 61 1.81 15.69 -14.92
C ASP A 61 1.31 14.86 -16.11
N GLY A 62 1.73 13.61 -16.22
CA GLY A 62 1.33 12.69 -17.29
C GLY A 62 -0.01 11.98 -17.09
N LEU A 63 -0.67 12.16 -15.93
CA LEU A 63 -1.96 11.52 -15.67
C LEU A 63 -3.12 12.29 -16.34
N PRO A 64 -4.14 11.59 -16.86
CA PRO A 64 -5.35 12.25 -17.35
C PRO A 64 -6.03 13.07 -16.24
N VAL A 65 -6.24 14.37 -16.50
CA VAL A 65 -6.77 15.31 -15.50
C VAL A 65 -8.18 14.93 -15.01
N ASP A 66 -9.00 14.40 -15.91
CA ASP A 66 -10.41 14.08 -15.63
C ASP A 66 -10.60 12.68 -15.05
N VAL A 67 -9.53 11.90 -14.85
CA VAL A 67 -9.60 10.53 -14.33
C VAL A 67 -8.75 10.41 -13.07
N SER A 68 -9.39 10.05 -11.97
CA SER A 68 -8.70 9.81 -10.71
C SER A 68 -8.14 8.39 -10.66
N HIS A 69 -6.83 8.26 -10.52
CA HIS A 69 -6.15 6.98 -10.36
C HIS A 69 -5.74 6.75 -8.90
N ALA A 70 -5.83 5.49 -8.45
CA ALA A 70 -5.30 5.05 -7.16
C ALA A 70 -3.77 4.91 -7.26
N PHE A 71 -3.04 5.50 -6.33
CA PHE A 71 -1.61 5.27 -6.17
C PHE A 71 -1.39 3.87 -5.61
N GLY A 72 -0.46 3.12 -6.22
CA GLY A 72 -0.11 1.77 -5.85
C GLY A 72 1.29 1.68 -5.25
N LEU A 73 2.00 0.60 -5.56
CA LEU A 73 3.39 0.41 -5.15
C LEU A 73 4.32 0.76 -6.33
N PHE A 74 5.57 1.13 -6.03
CA PHE A 74 6.62 1.37 -7.02
C PHE A 74 6.33 2.51 -8.01
N ASP A 75 5.85 3.64 -7.50
CA ASP A 75 5.53 4.84 -8.30
C ASP A 75 4.59 4.55 -9.48
N ARG A 76 3.67 3.61 -9.25
CA ARG A 76 2.74 3.10 -10.24
C ARG A 76 1.34 3.11 -9.69
N THR A 77 0.39 3.53 -10.52
CA THR A 77 -1.04 3.41 -10.22
C THR A 77 -1.47 1.94 -10.16
N LEU A 78 -2.61 1.64 -9.53
CA LEU A 78 -3.14 0.26 -9.51
C LEU A 78 -3.42 -0.30 -10.92
N CYS A 79 -3.82 0.57 -11.87
CA CYS A 79 -4.03 0.17 -13.26
C CYS A 79 -2.73 0.08 -14.09
N GLY A 80 -1.57 0.29 -13.47
CA GLY A 80 -0.28 0.02 -14.07
C GLY A 80 0.41 1.20 -14.76
N ILE A 81 -0.18 2.41 -14.74
CA ILE A 81 0.48 3.62 -15.26
C ILE A 81 1.62 4.02 -14.33
N GLN A 82 2.78 4.33 -14.89
CA GLN A 82 3.97 4.82 -14.20
C GLN A 82 4.43 6.09 -14.92
N GLU A 83 4.61 7.16 -14.16
CA GLU A 83 5.01 8.48 -14.65
C GLU A 83 6.18 9.00 -13.81
N ALA A 84 7.05 9.78 -14.45
CA ALA A 84 8.15 10.42 -13.73
C ALA A 84 7.60 11.41 -12.69
N GLY A 85 8.11 11.33 -11.46
CA GLY A 85 7.67 12.20 -10.37
C GLY A 85 6.27 11.87 -9.82
N MET A 86 5.70 10.70 -10.16
CA MET A 86 4.43 10.27 -9.56
C MET A 86 4.55 10.12 -8.06
N SER A 87 3.56 10.64 -7.33
CA SER A 87 3.47 10.55 -5.88
C SER A 87 2.05 10.28 -5.42
N PRO A 88 1.87 9.76 -4.19
CA PRO A 88 0.58 9.79 -3.53
C PRO A 88 0.24 11.23 -3.12
N SER A 89 -1.04 11.61 -3.22
CA SER A 89 -1.53 12.89 -2.69
C SER A 89 -2.03 12.77 -1.25
N ASP A 90 -2.21 13.91 -0.57
CA ASP A 90 -2.85 13.99 0.76
C ASP A 90 -4.36 13.65 0.76
N HIS A 91 -4.92 13.25 -0.38
CA HIS A 91 -6.33 12.89 -0.53
C HIS A 91 -6.48 11.42 -0.90
N TRP A 92 -7.47 10.78 -0.26
CA TRP A 92 -7.88 9.43 -0.61
C TRP A 92 -8.49 9.36 -2.01
N TRP A 93 -8.13 8.30 -2.72
CA TRP A 93 -8.81 7.87 -3.92
C TRP A 93 -10.09 7.13 -3.55
N LEU A 94 -11.23 7.63 -4.01
CA LEU A 94 -12.54 7.07 -3.68
C LEU A 94 -13.07 6.29 -4.87
N PRO A 95 -13.23 4.95 -4.76
CA PRO A 95 -13.67 4.12 -5.89
C PRO A 95 -15.06 4.49 -6.39
N GLU A 96 -15.95 4.98 -5.53
CA GLU A 96 -17.34 5.31 -5.86
C GLU A 96 -17.51 6.63 -6.65
N ARG A 97 -16.45 7.44 -6.78
CA ARG A 97 -16.54 8.68 -7.56
C ARG A 97 -16.71 8.38 -9.04
N GLU A 98 -17.50 9.21 -9.72
CA GLU A 98 -17.77 9.09 -11.16
C GLU A 98 -16.46 9.12 -11.98
N ASN A 99 -15.52 9.96 -11.58
CA ASN A 99 -14.24 10.10 -12.25
C ASN A 99 -13.18 9.09 -11.79
N ALA A 100 -13.52 8.09 -10.96
CA ALA A 100 -12.56 7.06 -10.55
C ALA A 100 -12.24 6.12 -11.73
N CYS A 101 -10.95 5.88 -11.99
CA CYS A 101 -10.50 4.95 -13.02
C CYS A 101 -11.10 3.55 -12.79
N SER A 102 -11.84 3.03 -13.76
CA SER A 102 -12.50 1.72 -13.66
C SER A 102 -11.49 0.58 -13.47
N ALA A 103 -10.34 0.64 -14.15
CA ALA A 103 -9.28 -0.36 -14.00
C ALA A 103 -8.64 -0.32 -12.59
N CYS A 104 -8.49 0.86 -11.98
CA CYS A 104 -8.06 0.96 -10.58
C CYS A 104 -9.11 0.38 -9.63
N ARG A 105 -10.40 0.58 -9.91
CA ARG A 105 -11.52 0.00 -9.12
C ARG A 105 -11.51 -1.52 -9.16
N GLU A 106 -11.35 -2.09 -10.34
CA GLU A 106 -11.24 -3.54 -10.50
C GLU A 106 -10.02 -4.09 -9.77
N ALA A 107 -8.85 -3.47 -9.96
CA ALA A 107 -7.62 -3.88 -9.30
C ALA A 107 -7.73 -3.80 -7.77
N ALA A 108 -8.33 -2.72 -7.24
CA ALA A 108 -8.59 -2.56 -5.81
C ALA A 108 -9.47 -3.68 -5.27
N GLY A 109 -10.57 -4.02 -5.96
CA GLY A 109 -11.44 -5.13 -5.57
C GLY A 109 -10.72 -6.49 -5.55
N VAL A 110 -9.90 -6.75 -6.57
CA VAL A 110 -9.07 -7.97 -6.62
C VAL A 110 -8.06 -8.02 -5.47
N ILE A 111 -7.50 -6.88 -5.07
CA ILE A 111 -6.59 -6.80 -3.93
C ILE A 111 -7.34 -7.03 -2.62
N ASP A 112 -8.53 -6.43 -2.46
CA ASP A 112 -9.42 -6.68 -1.32
C ASP A 112 -9.66 -8.18 -1.16
N ASP A 113 -10.06 -8.89 -2.22
CA ASP A 113 -10.35 -10.33 -2.19
C ASP A 113 -9.15 -11.19 -1.79
N ARG A 114 -7.91 -10.71 -1.95
CA ARG A 114 -6.70 -11.41 -1.52
C ARG A 114 -6.49 -11.35 -0.01
N TRP A 115 -7.14 -10.44 0.70
CA TRP A 115 -6.97 -10.27 2.14
C TRP A 115 -7.93 -11.15 2.95
N PRO A 116 -7.40 -12.05 3.80
CA PRO A 116 -8.23 -12.85 4.69
C PRO A 116 -9.11 -11.97 5.58
N GLN A 117 -10.38 -12.32 5.73
CA GLN A 117 -11.33 -11.54 6.54
C GLN A 117 -10.84 -11.33 7.98
N ALA A 118 -10.20 -12.34 8.57
CA ALA A 118 -9.63 -12.28 9.92
C ALA A 118 -8.47 -11.27 10.07
N MET A 119 -7.89 -10.79 8.96
CA MET A 119 -6.80 -9.82 8.93
C MET A 119 -7.27 -8.41 8.55
N ARG A 120 -8.58 -8.17 8.48
CA ARG A 120 -9.17 -6.86 8.16
C ARG A 120 -9.60 -6.09 9.41
N GLY A 121 -9.56 -4.75 9.32
CA GLY A 121 -9.95 -3.84 10.40
C GLY A 121 -8.81 -3.49 11.37
N GLU A 122 -9.01 -2.44 12.16
CA GLU A 122 -7.97 -1.83 13.00
C GLU A 122 -7.38 -2.79 14.05
N ASN A 123 -8.20 -3.71 14.56
CA ASN A 123 -7.80 -4.72 15.56
C ASN A 123 -6.88 -5.82 14.99
N ALA A 124 -6.71 -5.89 13.67
CA ALA A 124 -5.83 -6.85 13.03
C ALA A 124 -4.38 -6.35 12.93
N ARG A 125 -4.02 -5.21 13.54
CA ARG A 125 -2.61 -4.77 13.59
C ARG A 125 -1.75 -5.83 14.29
N VAL A 126 -0.59 -6.14 13.70
CA VAL A 126 0.42 -7.00 14.32
C VAL A 126 1.59 -6.13 14.74
N SER A 127 2.05 -6.29 15.97
CA SER A 127 3.34 -5.81 16.47
C SER A 127 4.02 -6.96 17.19
N ALA A 128 5.24 -7.31 16.78
CA ALA A 128 6.03 -8.37 17.41
C ALA A 128 7.51 -7.94 17.51
N ALA A 129 8.16 -8.31 18.61
CA ALA A 129 9.60 -8.15 18.74
C ALA A 129 10.32 -9.04 17.74
N ARG A 130 11.31 -8.49 17.01
CA ARG A 130 12.14 -9.28 16.09
C ARG A 130 12.98 -10.26 16.89
N ARG A 131 12.71 -11.57 16.72
CA ARG A 131 13.62 -12.61 17.23
C ARG A 131 14.88 -12.59 16.36
N LEU A 132 16.01 -12.25 16.98
CA LEU A 132 17.36 -12.27 16.38
C LEU A 132 17.79 -13.71 16.07
#